data_AF-A0A1X0R2F5-F1
#
_entry.id   AF-A0A1X0R2F5-F1
#
_cell.length_a   1.000
_cell.length_b   1.000
_cell.length_c   1.000
_cell.angle_alpha   90.00
_cell.angle_beta   90.00
_cell.angle_gamma   90.00
#
_symmetry.space_group_name_H-M   'P 1'
#
loop_
_entity.id
_entity.type
_entity.pdbx_description
1 polymer ?
#
loop_
_entity_poly.entity_id
_entity_poly.type
_entity_poly.pdbx_seq_one_letter_code
_entity_poly.pdbx_strand_id
1 'polypeptide(L)'
;MHRFLLLFLCIIATHHTFAFCIYNTSKHASLFIWQFPLNTGANVFKRFKREDLKPGESACCPYTVYDCVKSGNKGDIVDFAFHTKVNGVQSDSFTLTVPGGGWLNVNGDDRFDLSYEAFNPDGSHFNSQYLKGVHYTFN
;
A
#
# COMPACT_ATOMS: atom_id res chain seq x y z
N MET A 1 -27.76 2.70 -26.38
CA MET A 1 -26.85 1.87 -25.54
C MET A 1 -25.50 2.53 -25.23
N HIS A 2 -25.02 3.53 -25.98
CA HIS A 2 -23.73 4.20 -25.69
C HIS A 2 -23.74 5.11 -24.43
N ARG A 3 -24.89 5.66 -24.02
CA ARG A 3 -25.01 6.52 -22.83
C ARG A 3 -24.80 5.78 -21.50
N PHE A 4 -25.10 4.48 -21.43
CA PHE A 4 -24.90 3.68 -20.22
C PHE A 4 -23.43 3.27 -20.02
N LEU A 5 -22.68 3.09 -21.11
CA LEU A 5 -21.26 2.71 -21.07
C LEU A 5 -20.38 3.82 -20.47
N LEU A 6 -20.68 5.09 -20.79
CA LEU A 6 -19.96 6.26 -20.27
C LEU A 6 -20.18 6.48 -18.77
N LEU A 7 -21.39 6.22 -18.25
CA LEU A 7 -21.68 6.29 -16.82
C LEU A 7 -20.92 5.24 -16.02
N PHE A 8 -20.76 4.04 -16.57
CA PHE A 8 -20.01 2.96 -15.92
C PHE A 8 -18.51 3.28 -15.79
N LEU A 9 -17.91 3.89 -16.82
CA LEU A 9 -16.51 4.33 -16.80
C LEU A 9 -16.24 5.43 -15.76
N CYS A 10 -17.17 6.37 -15.57
CA CYS A 10 -17.04 7.41 -14.54
C CYS A 10 -17.11 6.85 -13.11
N ILE A 11 -17.97 5.86 -12.86
CA ILE A 11 -18.12 5.26 -11.53
C ILE A 11 -16.84 4.49 -11.13
N ILE A 12 -16.23 3.75 -12.05
CA ILE A 12 -14.98 3.02 -11.79
C ILE A 12 -13.82 3.99 -11.47
N ALA A 13 -13.74 5.13 -12.17
CA ALA A 13 -12.72 6.14 -11.90
C ALA A 13 -12.86 6.79 -10.50
N THR A 14 -14.08 6.92 -9.97
CA THR A 14 -14.31 7.50 -8.64
C THR A 14 -13.96 6.58 -7.47
N HIS A 15 -13.81 5.27 -7.69
CA HIS A 15 -13.47 4.35 -6.60
C HIS A 15 -11.99 4.43 -6.19
N HIS A 16 -11.11 4.88 -7.09
CA HIS A 16 -9.67 5.03 -6.80
C HIS A 16 -9.35 6.19 -5.86
N THR A 17 -10.26 7.14 -5.66
CA THR A 17 -10.00 8.30 -4.78
C THR A 17 -10.24 8.02 -3.30
N PHE A 18 -10.76 6.84 -2.94
CA PHE A 18 -11.20 6.52 -1.57
C PHE A 18 -10.33 5.50 -0.84
N ALA A 19 -9.15 5.18 -1.36
CA ALA A 19 -8.30 4.13 -0.83
C ALA A 19 -6.83 4.51 -0.87
N PHE A 20 -6.04 3.90 0.02
CA PHE A 20 -4.62 3.79 -0.24
C PHE A 20 -4.38 2.56 -1.08
N CYS A 21 -3.41 2.61 -1.97
CA CYS A 21 -3.06 1.49 -2.84
C CYS A 21 -1.55 1.22 -2.84
N ILE A 22 -1.19 -0.04 -2.98
CA ILE A 22 0.19 -0.48 -3.17
C ILE A 22 0.26 -1.26 -4.46
N TYR A 23 1.10 -0.79 -5.38
CA TYR A 23 1.34 -1.37 -6.69
C TYR A 23 2.70 -2.06 -6.69
N ASN A 24 2.71 -3.37 -6.95
CA ASN A 24 3.94 -4.10 -7.17
C ASN A 24 4.41 -3.89 -8.61
N THR A 25 5.33 -2.98 -8.79
CA THR A 25 5.95 -2.65 -10.10
C THR A 25 7.18 -3.48 -10.43
N SER A 26 7.53 -4.45 -9.58
CA SER A 26 8.61 -5.41 -9.80
C SER A 26 8.31 -6.30 -11.01
N LYS A 27 9.35 -6.90 -11.60
CA LYS A 27 9.22 -7.92 -12.66
C LYS A 27 9.31 -9.35 -12.11
N HIS A 28 10.03 -9.54 -11.02
CA HIS A 28 10.41 -10.84 -10.50
C HIS A 28 10.07 -11.01 -9.02
N ALA A 29 9.97 -9.91 -8.26
CA ALA A 29 9.68 -9.96 -6.83
C ALA A 29 8.18 -9.96 -6.52
N SER A 30 7.75 -10.78 -5.57
CA SER A 30 6.48 -10.56 -4.87
C SER A 30 6.69 -9.77 -3.58
N LEU A 31 5.64 -9.11 -3.10
CA LEU A 31 5.68 -8.31 -1.88
C LEU A 31 4.86 -8.99 -0.78
N PHE A 32 5.48 -9.15 0.39
CA PHE A 32 4.77 -9.33 1.65
C PHE A 32 4.61 -7.95 2.28
N ILE A 33 3.38 -7.57 2.61
CA ILE A 33 3.01 -6.24 3.08
C ILE A 33 2.16 -6.40 4.33
N TRP A 34 2.48 -5.63 5.36
CA TRP A 34 1.68 -5.57 6.56
C TRP A 34 1.59 -4.15 7.11
N GLN A 35 0.39 -3.73 7.46
CA GLN A 35 0.14 -2.40 8.02
C GLN A 35 0.43 -2.36 9.53
N PHE A 36 1.10 -1.30 9.98
CA PHE A 36 1.34 -1.06 11.40
C PHE A 36 0.06 -0.67 12.17
N PRO A 37 0.01 -0.95 13.48
CA PRO A 37 -1.20 -0.78 14.30
C PRO A 37 -1.67 0.67 14.46
N LEU A 38 -0.77 1.66 14.38
CA LEU A 38 -0.99 3.02 14.90
C LEU A 38 -2.24 3.70 14.32
N ASN A 39 -2.50 3.51 13.02
CA ASN A 39 -3.63 4.12 12.33
C ASN A 39 -4.63 3.08 11.79
N THR A 40 -4.93 2.06 12.59
CA THR A 40 -5.87 1.00 12.23
C THR A 40 -6.98 0.83 13.26
N GLY A 41 -8.02 0.10 12.86
CA GLY A 41 -9.08 -0.33 13.75
C GLY A 41 -8.60 -1.26 14.88
N ALA A 42 -9.50 -1.55 15.81
CA ALA A 42 -9.20 -2.34 17.01
C ALA A 42 -8.90 -3.82 16.72
N ASN A 43 -9.35 -4.35 15.56
CA ASN A 43 -9.15 -5.74 15.22
C ASN A 43 -7.86 -5.94 14.41
N VAL A 44 -6.82 -6.47 15.07
CA VAL A 44 -5.51 -6.71 14.46
C VAL A 44 -5.56 -7.64 13.24
N PHE A 45 -6.52 -8.56 13.19
CA PHE A 45 -6.67 -9.53 12.09
C PHE A 45 -7.34 -8.95 10.85
N LYS A 46 -7.98 -7.78 10.97
CA LYS A 46 -8.64 -7.10 9.86
C LYS A 46 -7.79 -6.02 9.20
N ARG A 47 -6.58 -5.76 9.73
CA ARG A 47 -5.64 -4.81 9.16
C ARG A 47 -5.25 -5.18 7.75
N PHE A 48 -4.85 -4.18 6.97
CA PHE A 48 -4.34 -4.44 5.64
C PHE A 48 -3.09 -5.34 5.70
N LYS A 49 -3.18 -6.48 5.01
CA LYS A 49 -2.10 -7.46 4.89
C LYS A 49 -2.17 -8.13 3.52
N ARG A 50 -1.02 -8.32 2.89
CA ARG A 50 -0.87 -9.15 1.68
C ARG A 50 0.37 -9.99 1.85
N GLU A 51 0.23 -11.30 1.75
CA GLU A 51 1.37 -12.21 1.97
C GLU A 51 2.18 -12.46 0.70
N ASP A 52 1.55 -12.28 -0.46
CA ASP A 52 2.15 -12.54 -1.77
C ASP A 52 1.45 -11.66 -2.82
N LEU A 53 1.79 -10.36 -2.87
CA LEU A 53 1.35 -9.47 -3.94
C LEU A 53 2.31 -9.62 -5.12
N LYS A 54 1.85 -10.21 -6.23
CA LYS A 54 2.72 -10.62 -7.35
C LYS A 54 3.14 -9.45 -8.24
N PRO A 55 4.20 -9.61 -9.06
CA PRO A 55 4.57 -8.65 -10.10
C PRO A 55 3.35 -8.17 -10.91
N GLY A 56 3.18 -6.85 -11.01
CA GLY A 56 2.07 -6.21 -11.74
C GLY A 56 0.74 -6.15 -10.99
N GLU A 57 0.61 -6.77 -9.81
CA GLU A 57 -0.60 -6.69 -9.00
C GLU A 57 -0.64 -5.44 -8.12
N SER A 58 -1.84 -5.05 -7.72
CA SER A 58 -2.08 -3.99 -6.76
C SER A 58 -3.06 -4.43 -5.68
N ALA A 59 -2.89 -3.91 -4.47
CA ALA A 59 -3.84 -4.08 -3.39
C ALA A 59 -4.17 -2.74 -2.76
N CYS A 60 -5.46 -2.51 -2.52
CA CYS A 60 -5.96 -1.26 -1.96
C CYS A 60 -6.80 -1.52 -0.71
N CYS A 61 -6.88 -0.51 0.16
CA CYS A 61 -7.74 -0.48 1.33
C CYS A 61 -8.46 0.88 1.38
N PRO A 62 -9.80 0.91 1.38
CA PRO A 62 -10.51 2.18 1.46
C PRO A 62 -10.22 2.90 2.78
N TYR A 63 -9.75 4.15 2.75
CA TYR A 63 -9.50 4.89 4.00
C TYR A 63 -10.76 5.13 4.80
N THR A 64 -11.94 5.05 4.18
CA THR A 64 -13.23 5.15 4.88
C THR A 64 -13.58 3.91 5.70
N VAL A 65 -12.83 2.81 5.53
CA VAL A 65 -12.97 1.60 6.34
C VAL A 65 -12.11 1.73 7.59
N TYR A 66 -12.76 1.60 8.75
CA TYR A 66 -12.15 1.74 10.08
C TYR A 66 -10.88 0.91 10.28
N ASP A 67 -10.83 -0.31 9.74
CA ASP A 67 -9.68 -1.20 9.86
C ASP A 67 -8.51 -0.80 8.92
N CYS A 68 -8.77 0.00 7.89
CA CYS A 68 -7.76 0.55 6.98
C CYS A 68 -7.20 1.88 7.50
N VAL A 69 -8.07 2.84 7.87
CA VAL A 69 -7.68 4.11 8.48
C VAL A 69 -8.70 4.44 9.56
N LYS A 70 -8.24 4.48 10.81
CA LYS A 70 -9.13 4.56 11.99
C LYS A 70 -10.06 5.78 11.95
N SER A 71 -9.54 6.91 11.48
CA SER A 71 -10.26 8.19 11.44
C SER A 71 -11.20 8.35 10.24
N GLY A 72 -11.05 7.55 9.19
CA GLY A 72 -11.73 7.79 7.93
C GLY A 72 -11.13 8.92 7.07
N ASN A 73 -9.97 9.48 7.43
CA ASN A 73 -9.39 10.64 6.74
C ASN A 73 -8.31 10.25 5.71
N LYS A 74 -8.45 10.74 4.47
CA LYS A 74 -7.52 10.49 3.37
C LYS A 74 -6.11 11.06 3.58
N GLY A 75 -5.97 12.08 4.44
CA GLY A 75 -4.70 12.73 4.73
C GLY A 75 -3.91 12.07 5.85
N ASP A 76 -4.52 11.15 6.59
CA ASP A 76 -3.85 10.50 7.71
C ASP A 76 -2.80 9.51 7.19
N ILE A 77 -1.64 9.50 7.83
CA ILE A 77 -0.52 8.66 7.40
C ILE A 77 -0.76 7.21 7.80
N VAL A 78 -0.44 6.32 6.88
CA VAL A 78 -0.47 4.87 7.07
C VAL A 78 0.93 4.33 6.86
N ASP A 79 1.38 3.51 7.80
CA ASP A 79 2.71 2.91 7.78
C ASP A 79 2.60 1.42 7.46
N PHE A 80 3.55 0.92 6.67
CA PHE A 80 3.63 -0.48 6.29
C PHE A 80 5.04 -1.03 6.46
N ALA A 81 5.11 -2.29 6.89
CA ALA A 81 6.28 -3.13 6.72
C ALA A 81 6.19 -3.90 5.40
N PHE A 82 7.32 -3.99 4.70
CA PHE A 82 7.50 -4.71 3.45
C PHE A 82 8.60 -5.75 3.59
N HIS A 83 8.39 -6.90 2.97
CA HIS A 83 9.47 -7.77 2.53
C HIS A 83 9.29 -8.06 1.04
N THR A 84 10.41 -8.14 0.33
CA THR A 84 10.43 -8.61 -1.05
C THR A 84 10.78 -10.09 -1.06
N LYS A 85 10.21 -10.84 -2.00
CA LYS A 85 10.50 -12.26 -2.19
C LYS A 85 10.89 -12.50 -3.64
N VAL A 86 12.15 -12.89 -3.83
CA VAL A 86 12.72 -13.22 -5.15
C VAL A 86 13.21 -14.67 -5.11
N ASN A 87 12.71 -15.51 -6.01
CA ASN A 87 13.05 -16.94 -6.08
C ASN A 87 12.92 -17.68 -4.74
N GLY A 88 11.91 -17.34 -3.94
CA GLY A 88 11.66 -17.96 -2.63
C GLY A 88 12.46 -17.37 -1.48
N VAL A 89 13.45 -16.51 -1.74
CA VAL A 89 14.27 -15.86 -0.70
C VAL A 89 13.65 -14.52 -0.32
N GLN A 90 13.47 -14.31 0.98
CA GLN A 90 12.88 -13.10 1.55
C GLN A 90 13.97 -12.08 1.93
N SER A 91 13.69 -10.79 1.72
CA SER A 91 14.54 -9.67 2.13
C SER A 91 14.43 -9.32 3.62
N ASP A 92 15.29 -8.41 4.07
CA ASP A 92 15.07 -7.64 5.29
C ASP A 92 13.74 -6.87 5.25
N SER A 93 13.30 -6.39 6.41
CA SER A 93 12.11 -5.53 6.53
C SER A 93 12.42 -4.10 6.07
N PHE A 94 11.52 -3.53 5.28
CA PHE A 94 11.52 -2.11 4.90
C PHE A 94 10.24 -1.46 5.40
N THR A 95 10.32 -0.23 5.88
CA THR A 95 9.14 0.55 6.24
C THR A 95 8.93 1.68 5.26
N LEU A 96 7.69 1.84 4.77
CA LEU A 96 7.25 2.97 3.97
C LEU A 96 5.94 3.53 4.53
N THR A 97 5.68 4.79 4.24
CA THR A 97 4.48 5.50 4.67
C THR A 97 3.76 6.15 3.49
N VAL A 98 2.43 6.26 3.57
CA VAL A 98 1.62 6.92 2.54
C VAL A 98 0.36 7.54 3.18
N PRO A 99 -0.19 8.63 2.63
CA PRO A 99 -1.50 9.10 3.05
C PRO A 99 -2.60 8.06 2.79
N GLY A 100 -3.64 8.06 3.61
CA GLY A 100 -4.76 7.12 3.50
C GLY A 100 -5.46 7.09 2.13
N GLY A 101 -5.42 8.17 1.35
CA GLY A 101 -5.91 8.19 -0.04
C GLY A 101 -4.82 8.18 -1.11
N GLY A 102 -3.56 7.99 -0.73
CA GLY A 102 -2.40 8.02 -1.62
C GLY A 102 -2.02 6.64 -2.14
N TRP A 103 -0.90 6.52 -2.85
CA TRP A 103 -0.43 5.20 -3.27
C TRP A 103 1.10 5.08 -3.31
N LEU A 104 1.56 3.82 -3.29
CA LEU A 104 2.95 3.43 -3.41
C LEU A 104 3.15 2.61 -4.69
N ASN A 105 4.13 3.00 -5.51
CA ASN A 105 4.73 2.13 -6.51
C ASN A 105 5.96 1.51 -5.86
N VAL A 106 6.02 0.19 -5.77
CA VAL A 106 7.12 -0.52 -5.10
C VAL A 106 7.77 -1.49 -6.07
N ASN A 107 9.09 -1.41 -6.20
CA ASN A 107 9.90 -2.35 -6.96
C ASN A 107 10.93 -2.99 -6.03
N GLY A 108 10.79 -4.30 -5.86
CA GLY A 108 11.61 -5.14 -4.99
C GLY A 108 12.48 -6.14 -5.73
N ASP A 109 12.76 -5.94 -7.02
CA ASP A 109 13.60 -6.85 -7.81
C ASP A 109 15.03 -6.93 -7.26
N ASP A 110 15.53 -5.86 -6.62
CA ASP A 110 16.70 -5.95 -5.75
C ASP A 110 16.25 -6.34 -4.33
N ARG A 111 16.74 -7.48 -3.85
CA ARG A 111 16.43 -7.96 -2.49
C ARG A 111 17.10 -7.13 -1.39
N PHE A 112 18.12 -6.36 -1.72
CA PHE A 112 18.88 -5.56 -0.76
C PHE A 112 18.44 -4.11 -0.74
N ASP A 113 17.71 -3.64 -1.74
CA ASP A 113 17.22 -2.28 -1.79
C ASP A 113 15.82 -2.20 -2.41
N LEU A 114 14.96 -1.40 -1.79
CA LEU A 114 13.60 -1.23 -2.24
C LEU A 114 13.51 0.10 -3.01
N SER A 115 13.28 0.04 -4.31
CA SER A 115 12.94 1.26 -5.07
C SER A 115 11.45 1.53 -4.90
N TYR A 116 11.09 2.78 -4.63
CA TYR A 116 9.69 3.15 -4.46
C TYR A 116 9.41 4.58 -4.90
N GLU A 117 8.15 4.84 -5.22
CA GLU A 117 7.58 6.18 -5.34
C GLU A 117 6.31 6.24 -4.52
N ALA A 118 6.09 7.36 -3.82
CA ALA A 118 4.89 7.58 -3.03
C ALA A 118 4.17 8.84 -3.53
N PHE A 119 2.84 8.80 -3.50
CA PHE A 119 2.00 9.87 -4.01
C PHE A 119 0.87 10.20 -3.05
N ASN A 120 0.55 11.49 -2.98
CA ASN A 120 -0.63 12.01 -2.30
C ASN A 120 -1.92 11.65 -3.06
N PRO A 121 -3.11 11.81 -2.46
CA PRO A 121 -4.38 11.53 -3.13
C PRO A 121 -4.64 12.36 -4.39
N ASP A 122 -3.95 13.50 -4.54
CA ASP A 122 -4.04 14.37 -5.73
C ASP A 122 -3.00 14.03 -6.80
N GLY A 123 -2.16 13.02 -6.57
CA GLY A 123 -1.09 12.59 -7.46
C GLY A 123 0.20 13.38 -7.39
N SER A 124 0.31 14.38 -6.51
CA SER A 124 1.60 14.98 -6.20
C SER A 124 2.50 14.00 -5.46
N HIS A 125 3.83 14.15 -5.61
CA HIS A 125 4.78 13.30 -4.90
C HIS A 125 4.65 13.48 -3.39
N PHE A 126 4.70 12.35 -2.67
CA PHE A 126 4.76 12.27 -1.23
C PHE A 126 6.15 11.81 -0.79
N ASN A 127 6.71 12.47 0.22
CA ASN A 127 7.99 12.06 0.79
C ASN A 127 7.76 10.98 1.85
N SER A 128 7.69 9.72 1.43
CA SER A 128 7.56 8.57 2.34
C SER A 128 8.78 8.43 3.22
N GLN A 129 8.55 8.14 4.51
CA GLN A 129 9.63 7.78 5.42
C GLN A 129 10.11 6.37 5.05
N TYR A 130 11.40 6.24 4.72
CA TYR A 130 12.03 4.95 4.45
C TYR A 130 13.00 4.57 5.56
N LEU A 131 12.77 3.40 6.14
CA LEU A 131 13.65 2.81 7.15
C LEU A 131 13.93 1.35 6.78
N LYS A 132 15.20 1.02 6.59
CA LYS A 132 15.67 -0.35 6.32
C LYS A 132 16.11 -1.03 7.61
N GLY A 133 15.73 -2.30 7.79
CA GLY A 133 16.22 -3.13 8.89
C GLY A 133 15.58 -2.83 10.26
N VAL A 134 14.51 -2.04 10.31
CA VAL A 134 13.81 -1.76 11.56
C VAL A 134 12.85 -2.92 11.86
N HIS A 135 13.23 -3.72 12.86
CA HIS A 135 12.32 -4.61 13.56
C HIS A 135 11.56 -3.79 14.61
N TYR A 136 10.29 -3.50 14.35
CA TYR A 136 9.42 -2.99 15.41
C TYR A 136 9.14 -4.15 16.37
N THR A 137 9.69 -4.10 17.57
CA THR A 137 9.19 -4.90 18.69
C THR A 137 7.84 -4.34 19.10
N PHE A 138 6.79 -5.09 18.79
CA PHE A 138 5.47 -4.88 19.39
C PHE A 138 5.58 -5.25 20.87
N ASN A 139 5.59 -4.25 21.75
CA ASN A 139 5.28 -4.47 23.17
C ASN A 139 3.80 -4.75 23.35
#